data_AF-A0A1M6J1Q8-F1
#
_entry.id   AF-A0A1M6J1Q8-F1
#
_cell.length_a   1.000
_cell.length_b   1.000
_cell.length_c   1.000
_cell.angle_alpha   90.00
_cell.angle_beta   90.00
_cell.angle_gamma   90.00
#
_symmetry.space_group_name_H-M   'P 1'
#
loop_
_entity.id
_entity.type
_entity.pdbx_description
1 polymer ?
#
loop_
_entity_poly.entity_id
_entity_poly.type
_entity_poly.pdbx_seq_one_letter_code
_entity_poly.pdbx_strand_id
1 'polypeptide(L)' 'MDAKMKIENEITRKKKVIEDCENMMDRVPKHLRTSQETALEIYRRELESLEQELAKL' A
#
# COMPACT_ATOMS: atom_id res chain seq x y z
N MET A 1 1.15 -16.38 -16.77
CA MET A 1 1.84 -15.18 -16.24
C MET A 1 2.82 -15.64 -15.18
N ASP A 2 4.06 -15.18 -15.30
CA ASP A 2 5.14 -15.41 -14.34
C ASP A 2 4.72 -14.95 -12.93
N ALA A 3 5.04 -15.74 -11.91
CA ALA A 3 4.74 -15.41 -10.52
C ALA A 3 5.39 -14.09 -10.10
N LYS A 4 6.60 -13.83 -10.59
CA LYS A 4 7.32 -12.56 -10.40
C LYS A 4 6.51 -11.37 -10.91
N MET A 5 6.05 -11.46 -12.16
CA MET A 5 5.28 -10.38 -12.80
C MET A 5 3.94 -10.11 -12.09
N LYS A 6 3.31 -11.14 -11.51
CA LYS A 6 2.09 -10.94 -10.69
C LYS A 6 2.38 -10.14 -9.43
N ILE A 7 3.47 -10.45 -8.73
CA ILE A 7 3.87 -9.74 -7.50
C ILE A 7 4.26 -8.29 -7.82
N GLU A 8 5.03 -8.06 -8.88
CA GLU A 8 5.41 -6.70 -9.33
C GLU A 8 4.18 -5.84 -9.67
N ASN A 9 3.16 -6.42 -10.30
CA ASN A 9 1.92 -5.74 -10.62
C ASN A 9 1.12 -5.37 -9.36
N GLU A 10 1.02 -6.27 -8.38
CA GLU A 10 0.32 -5.98 -7.12
C GLU A 10 1.08 -4.95 -6.26
N ILE A 11 2.42 -4.99 -6.23
CA ILE A 11 3.26 -3.96 -5.61
C ILE A 11 2.96 -2.59 -6.24
N THR A 12 2.97 -2.51 -7.57
CA THR A 12 2.69 -1.25 -8.30
C THR A 12 1.28 -0.73 -7.96
N ARG A 13 0.28 -1.61 -7.97
CA ARG A 13 -1.09 -1.26 -7.62
C ARG A 13 -1.21 -0.75 -6.18
N LYS A 14 -0.59 -1.44 -5.21
CA LYS A 14 -0.62 -1.02 -3.79
C LYS A 14 0.10 0.30 -3.56
N LYS A 15 1.24 0.54 -4.21
CA LYS A 15 1.96 1.83 -4.14
C LYS A 15 1.06 2.98 -4.55
N LYS A 16 0.34 2.82 -5.67
CA LYS A 16 -0.62 3.83 -6.14
C LYS A 16 -1.77 4.06 -5.15
N VAL A 17 -2.34 2.99 -4.59
CA VAL A 17 -3.42 3.12 -3.58
C VAL A 17 -2.93 3.87 -2.34
N ILE A 18 -1.73 3.57 -1.85
CA ILE A 18 -1.14 4.25 -0.70
C ILE A 18 -0.94 5.74 -1.01
N GLU A 19 -0.36 6.07 -2.16
CA GLU A 19 -0.17 7.45 -2.62
C GLU A 19 -1.50 8.22 -2.73
N ASP A 20 -2.52 7.62 -3.36
CA ASP A 20 -3.85 8.22 -3.49
C ASP A 20 -4.48 8.45 -2.11
N CYS A 21 -4.35 7.50 -1.18
CA CYS A 21 -4.82 7.65 0.19
C CYS A 21 -4.08 8.77 0.93
N GLU A 22 -2.75 8.82 0.86
CA GLU A 22 -1.94 9.88 1.48
C GLU A 22 -2.35 11.27 0.97
N ASN A 23 -2.54 11.42 -0.34
CA ASN A 23 -3.02 12.67 -0.95
C ASN A 23 -4.43 13.06 -0.48
N MET A 24 -5.33 12.09 -0.25
CA MET A 24 -6.66 12.36 0.30
C MET A 24 -6.60 12.76 1.77
N MET A 25 -5.67 12.19 2.53
CA MET A 25 -5.56 12.44 3.97
C MET A 25 -5.37 13.92 4.27
N ASP A 26 -4.61 14.65 3.47
CA ASP A 26 -4.39 16.09 3.65
C ASP A 26 -5.68 16.92 3.68
N ARG A 27 -6.75 16.42 3.05
CA ARG A 27 -8.07 17.09 3.01
C ARG A 27 -8.99 16.69 4.15
N VAL A 28 -8.69 15.61 4.87
CA VAL A 28 -9.50 15.13 6.00
C VAL A 28 -9.06 15.84 7.28
N PRO A 29 -9.93 16.32 8.16
CA PRO A 29 -9.50 16.85 9.46
C PRO A 29 -8.81 15.78 10.32
N LYS A 30 -7.72 16.11 11.02
CA LYS A 30 -6.90 15.14 11.78
C LYS A 30 -7.70 14.26 12.74
N HIS A 31 -8.71 14.80 13.42
CA HIS A 31 -9.54 14.06 14.37
C HIS A 31 -10.50 13.05 13.71
N LEU A 32 -10.62 13.05 12.39
CA LEU A 32 -11.41 12.10 11.58
C LEU A 32 -10.54 11.12 10.79
N ARG A 33 -9.20 11.20 10.93
CA ARG A 33 -8.22 10.43 10.15
C ARG A 33 -7.89 9.06 10.72
N THR A 34 -8.26 8.77 11.97
CA THR A 34 -7.74 7.60 12.71
C THR A 34 -7.93 6.29 11.96
N SER A 35 -9.13 6.05 11.41
CA SER A 35 -9.41 4.80 10.68
C SER A 35 -8.63 4.71 9.36
N GLN A 36 -8.45 5.82 8.67
CA GLN A 36 -7.68 5.90 7.44
C GLN A 36 -6.18 5.72 7.69
N GLU A 37 -5.66 6.26 8.81
CA GLU A 37 -4.27 6.05 9.25
C GLU A 37 -4.02 4.57 9.55
N THR A 38 -4.94 3.91 10.26
CA THR A 38 -4.86 2.46 10.50
C THR A 38 -4.89 1.66 9.20
N ALA A 39 -5.79 2.00 8.27
CA ALA A 39 -5.86 1.33 6.97
C ALA A 39 -4.58 1.52 6.14
N LEU A 40 -4.02 2.74 6.12
CA LEU A 40 -2.74 3.03 5.46
C LEU A 40 -1.58 2.22 6.05
N GLU A 41 -1.53 2.05 7.37
CA GLU A 41 -0.52 1.23 8.02
C GLU A 41 -0.61 -0.25 7.59
N ILE A 42 -1.82 -0.79 7.49
CA ILE A 42 -2.06 -2.15 6.99
C ILE A 42 -1.56 -2.28 5.55
N TYR A 43 -1.94 -1.35 4.66
CA TYR A 43 -1.50 -1.38 3.27
C TYR A 43 0.03 -1.30 3.13
N ARG A 44 0.71 -0.50 3.96
CA ARG A 44 2.18 -0.42 3.98
C ARG A 44 2.81 -1.74 4.41
N ARG A 45 2.28 -2.42 5.43
CA ARG A 45 2.75 -3.75 5.87
C ARG A 45 2.55 -4.82 4.78
N GLU A 46 1.40 -4.81 4.11
CA GLU A 46 1.14 -5.72 3.00
C GLU A 46 2.08 -5.46 1.82
N LEU A 47 2.38 -4.20 1.52
CA LEU A 47 3.36 -3.84 0.49
C LEU A 47 4.75 -4.37 0.84
N GLU A 48 5.20 -4.15 2.08
CA GLU A 48 6.49 -4.66 2.56
C GLU A 48 6.55 -6.19 2.46
N SER A 49 5.48 -6.90 2.83
CA SER A 49 5.41 -8.36 2.69
C SER A 49 5.57 -8.81 1.24
N LEU A 50 4.95 -8.12 0.28
CA LEU A 50 5.07 -8.44 -1.14
C LEU A 50 6.48 -8.14 -1.68
N GLU A 51 7.10 -7.04 -1.25
CA GLU A 51 8.47 -6.69 -1.63
C GLU A 51 9.47 -7.72 -1.07
N GLN A 52 9.26 -8.22 0.15
CA GLN A 52 10.05 -9.31 0.72
C GLN A 52 9.83 -10.65 0.00
N GLU A 53 8.60 -10.94 -0.44
CA GLU A 53 8.32 -12.14 -1.23
C GLU A 53 9.01 -12.07 -2.59
N LEU A 54 8.92 -10.93 -3.27
CA LEU A 54 9.60 -10.69 -4.54
C LEU A 54 11.12 -10.84 -4.42
N ALA A 55 11.71 -10.35 -3.33
CA ALA A 55 13.15 -10.45 -3.08
C ALA A 55 13.65 -11.90 -2.85
N LYS A 56 12.74 -12.84 -2.56
CA LYS A 56 13.06 -14.27 -2.37
C LYS A 56 12.92 -15.11 -3.65
N LEU A 57 12.38 -14.53 -4.72
CA LEU A 57 12.23 -15.15 -6.04
C LEU A 57 13.45 -14.88 -6.92
#